data_AF-A0A6P7GMF8-F1
#
_entry.id   AF-A0A6P7GMF8-F1
#
_cell.length_a   1.000
_cell.length_b   1.000
_cell.length_c   1.000
_cell.angle_alpha   90.00
_cell.angle_beta   90.00
_cell.angle_gamma   90.00
#
_symmetry.space_group_name_H-M   'P 1'
#
loop_
_entity.id
_entity.type
_entity.pdbx_description
1 polymer ?
#
loop_
_entity_poly.entity_id
_entity_poly.type
_entity_poly.pdbx_seq_one_letter_code
_entity_poly.pdbx_strand_id
1 'polypeptide(L)'
;MGSIPEFDMVHPSMKDTTHFLIQGLQPNSQYFLQVQGLLQYGKERLKGEKSGLVLNTTDFVNEKDNTLDLERTNSNRIEGLRLLRITWNKGNLKARIVWNPSEEYAKYTVTWWSTPCDGRINTFKHFKVAAMTKATYFDLFDLQFNCRYKVSVKKVSAEQVKSSHDTFVTFTTPKCKDFKKNRKRMRCT
;
A
#
# COMPACT_ATOMS: atom_id res chain seq x y z
N MET A 1 20.95 26.56 -12.23
CA MET A 1 21.26 25.11 -12.17
C MET A 1 21.59 24.78 -10.73
N GLY A 2 20.62 24.25 -9.98
CA GLY A 2 20.81 23.86 -8.59
C GLY A 2 21.15 22.37 -8.52
N SER A 3 22.33 22.05 -8.00
CA SER A 3 22.81 20.68 -7.79
C SER A 3 21.91 19.97 -6.77
N ILE A 4 21.43 18.78 -7.12
CA ILE A 4 20.74 17.89 -6.17
C ILE A 4 21.84 17.31 -5.27
N PRO A 5 21.78 17.47 -3.93
CA PRO A 5 22.72 16.77 -3.06
C PRO A 5 22.44 15.27 -3.12
N GLU A 6 23.41 14.51 -3.63
CA GLU A 6 23.43 13.06 -3.59
C GLU A 6 23.92 12.65 -2.20
N PHE A 7 23.01 12.11 -1.38
CA PHE A 7 23.36 11.56 -0.07
C PHE A 7 23.88 10.13 -0.26
N ASP A 8 25.18 9.94 -0.04
CA ASP A 8 25.81 8.64 -0.01
C ASP A 8 25.29 7.82 1.18
N MET A 9 24.41 6.88 0.89
CA MET A 9 23.87 5.95 1.86
C MET A 9 24.90 4.83 2.08
N VAL A 10 25.76 5.01 3.09
CA VAL A 10 26.71 3.97 3.55
C VAL A 10 25.90 2.73 3.94
N HIS A 11 26.08 1.62 3.22
CA HIS A 11 25.44 0.33 3.54
C HIS A 11 25.99 -0.22 4.88
N PRO A 12 25.19 -0.26 5.97
CA PRO A 12 25.57 -0.98 7.17
C PRO A 12 25.05 -2.42 7.04
N SER A 13 25.90 -3.37 7.40
CA SER A 13 25.58 -4.80 7.43
C SER A 13 24.33 -5.12 8.24
N MET A 14 23.43 -5.91 7.64
CA MET A 14 22.47 -6.84 8.26
C MET A 14 21.84 -6.42 9.60
N LYS A 15 21.00 -5.39 9.58
CA LYS A 15 19.87 -5.28 10.52
C LYS A 15 18.62 -4.94 9.73
N ASP A 16 17.57 -5.75 9.86
CA ASP A 16 16.24 -5.48 9.31
C ASP A 16 15.62 -4.28 10.06
N THR A 17 16.06 -3.08 9.70
CA THR A 17 15.58 -1.83 10.30
C THR A 17 14.45 -1.26 9.45
N THR A 18 13.29 -1.05 10.06
CA THR A 18 12.11 -0.48 9.37
C THR A 18 11.98 1.04 9.55
N HIS A 19 12.94 1.68 10.22
CA HIS A 19 12.97 3.10 10.50
C HIS A 19 14.34 3.71 10.17
N PHE A 20 14.37 4.98 9.75
CA PHE A 20 15.59 5.74 9.48
C PHE A 20 15.42 7.17 10.00
N LEU A 21 16.45 7.66 10.69
CA LEU A 21 16.51 9.06 11.11
C LEU A 21 17.13 9.89 9.98
N ILE A 22 16.38 10.89 9.50
CA ILE A 22 16.85 11.82 8.48
C ILE A 22 17.23 13.13 9.18
N GLN A 23 18.49 13.53 9.09
CA GLN A 23 19.04 14.71 9.74
C GLN A 23 19.44 15.77 8.70
N GLY A 24 19.62 17.02 9.14
CA GLY A 24 20.10 18.11 8.28
C GLY A 24 19.08 18.63 7.28
N LEU A 25 17.79 18.44 7.53
CA LEU A 25 16.73 19.04 6.73
C LEU A 25 16.70 20.56 6.95
N GLN A 26 16.52 21.31 5.87
CA GLN A 26 16.27 22.75 5.93
C GLN A 26 14.90 23.03 6.57
N PRO A 27 14.82 24.04 7.44
CA PRO A 27 13.53 24.49 7.97
C PRO A 27 12.66 25.06 6.85
N ASN A 28 11.35 25.07 7.09
CA ASN A 28 10.33 25.63 6.18
C ASN A 28 10.44 25.14 4.72
N SER A 29 10.77 23.87 4.55
CA SER A 29 11.09 23.28 3.25
C SER A 29 10.30 22.01 3.01
N GLN A 30 9.92 21.82 1.75
CA GLN A 30 9.17 20.65 1.31
C GLN A 30 10.12 19.59 0.76
N TYR A 31 9.97 18.35 1.22
CA TYR A 31 10.78 17.20 0.84
C TYR A 31 9.90 16.12 0.21
N PHE A 32 10.39 15.48 -0.85
CA PHE A 32 9.79 14.26 -1.38
C PHE A 32 10.65 13.07 -0.95
N LEU A 33 10.15 12.29 -0.01
CA LEU A 33 10.78 11.05 0.41
C LEU A 33 10.33 9.91 -0.48
N GLN A 34 11.28 9.14 -0.98
CA GLN A 34 10.98 7.96 -1.80
C GLN A 34 11.85 6.79 -1.36
N VAL A 35 11.20 5.67 -1.05
CA VAL A 35 11.84 4.41 -0.64
C VAL A 35 11.67 3.39 -1.76
N GLN A 36 12.73 2.63 -2.03
CA GLN A 36 12.74 1.53 -2.99
C GLN A 36 13.49 0.35 -2.37
N GLY A 37 12.87 -0.82 -2.35
CA GLY A 37 13.56 -2.05 -1.96
C GLY A 37 14.56 -2.47 -3.03
N LEU A 38 15.78 -2.82 -2.65
CA LEU A 38 16.84 -3.26 -3.56
C LEU A 38 17.35 -4.62 -3.07
N LEU A 39 17.42 -5.61 -3.95
CA LEU A 39 17.94 -6.94 -3.64
C LEU A 39 19.15 -7.21 -4.55
N GLN A 40 20.30 -7.54 -3.96
CA GLN A 40 21.47 -7.99 -4.70
C GLN A 40 21.50 -9.51 -4.75
N TYR A 41 21.50 -10.08 -5.96
CA TYR A 41 21.63 -11.51 -6.18
C TYR A 41 22.83 -11.77 -7.12
N GLY A 42 23.94 -12.18 -6.53
CA GLY A 42 25.21 -12.31 -7.26
C GLY A 42 25.64 -10.98 -7.88
N LYS A 43 25.75 -10.92 -9.21
CA LYS A 43 26.08 -9.69 -9.95
C LYS A 43 24.86 -8.85 -10.32
N GLU A 44 23.65 -9.39 -10.16
CA GLU A 44 22.43 -8.71 -10.55
C GLU A 44 21.79 -7.96 -9.37
N ARG A 45 21.27 -6.77 -9.65
CA ARG A 45 20.54 -5.94 -8.67
C ARG A 45 19.08 -5.82 -9.09
N LEU A 46 18.20 -6.46 -8.34
CA LEU A 46 16.76 -6.33 -8.51
C LEU A 46 16.26 -5.10 -7.77
N LYS A 47 15.33 -4.37 -8.39
CA LYS A 47 14.72 -3.17 -7.82
C LYS A 47 13.22 -3.39 -7.65
N GLY A 48 12.72 -3.15 -6.45
CA GLY A 48 11.30 -3.14 -6.14
C GLY A 48 10.61 -1.89 -6.69
N GLU A 49 9.30 -1.80 -6.49
CA GLU A 49 8.54 -0.58 -6.79
C GLU A 49 8.93 0.55 -5.83
N LYS A 50 8.85 1.80 -6.32
CA LYS A 50 9.07 3.00 -5.52
C LYS A 50 7.81 3.36 -4.75
N SER A 51 7.95 3.68 -3.47
CA SER A 51 6.90 4.26 -2.64
C SER A 51 7.39 5.62 -2.14
N GLY A 52 6.53 6.64 -2.09
CA GLY A 52 6.97 7.97 -1.66
C GLY A 52 5.90 8.80 -0.98
N LEU A 53 6.35 9.77 -0.20
CA LEU A 53 5.53 10.73 0.52
C LEU A 53 6.16 12.13 0.48
N VAL A 54 5.33 13.16 0.59
CA VAL A 54 5.79 14.55 0.72
C VAL A 54 5.79 14.95 2.19
N LEU A 55 6.89 15.53 2.68
CA LEU A 55 7.02 16.12 4.01
C LEU A 55 7.17 17.64 3.90
N ASN A 56 6.66 18.37 4.89
CA ASN A 56 6.92 19.79 5.06
C ASN A 56 7.51 20.05 6.44
N THR A 57 8.70 20.62 6.52
CA THR A 57 9.38 20.82 7.82
C THR A 57 8.73 21.90 8.70
N THR A 58 7.85 22.74 8.15
CA THR A 58 7.09 23.75 8.93
C THR A 58 6.03 23.13 9.84
N ASP A 59 5.51 21.94 9.50
CA ASP A 59 4.44 21.28 10.25
C ASP A 59 4.92 20.72 11.61
N PHE A 60 6.22 20.79 11.89
CA PHE A 60 6.88 20.13 13.03
C PHE A 60 7.52 21.09 14.05
N VAL A 61 7.18 22.39 14.01
CA VAL A 61 7.89 23.43 14.77
C VAL A 61 7.45 23.58 16.24
N ASN A 62 6.44 22.83 16.73
CA ASN A 62 5.93 23.02 18.10
C ASN A 62 6.26 21.87 19.08
N GLU A 63 7.15 22.21 20.02
CA GLU A 63 7.18 21.89 21.46
C GLU A 63 7.57 20.48 21.98
N LYS A 64 8.79 20.44 22.53
CA LYS A 64 9.13 20.03 23.92
C LYS A 64 8.72 18.65 24.48
N ASP A 65 8.28 17.68 23.70
CA ASP A 65 8.21 16.30 24.19
C ASP A 65 8.81 15.29 23.20
N ASN A 66 9.80 14.53 23.67
CA ASN A 66 10.61 13.59 22.89
C ASN A 66 9.90 12.23 22.70
N THR A 67 8.68 12.28 22.18
CA THR A 67 8.03 11.13 21.54
C THR A 67 7.39 11.62 20.26
N LEU A 68 7.78 11.01 19.14
CA LEU A 68 7.26 11.29 17.80
C LEU A 68 5.75 10.96 17.75
N ASP A 69 4.92 11.86 18.23
CA ASP A 69 3.48 11.78 18.05
C ASP A 69 3.16 12.40 16.69
N LEU A 70 3.07 11.52 15.68
CA LEU A 70 2.62 11.82 14.31
C LEU A 70 1.12 12.25 14.26
N GLU A 71 0.52 12.58 15.39
CA GLU A 71 -0.92 12.62 15.65
C GLU A 71 -1.43 14.06 15.84
N ARG A 72 -1.25 14.94 14.86
CA ARG A 72 -2.19 16.07 14.67
C ARG A 72 -2.13 16.75 13.31
N THR A 73 -1.94 16.01 12.23
CA THR A 73 -2.49 16.46 10.95
C THR A 73 -3.87 15.84 10.82
N ASN A 74 -4.85 16.58 10.28
CA ASN A 74 -6.16 16.05 9.86
C ASN A 74 -5.92 14.89 8.88
N SER A 75 -5.68 13.70 9.43
CA SER A 75 -5.05 12.62 8.70
C SER A 75 -6.16 11.91 7.94
N ASN A 76 -6.42 12.35 6.72
CA ASN A 76 -7.19 11.58 5.74
C ASN A 76 -6.54 10.23 5.39
N ARG A 77 -5.40 9.90 6.01
CA ARG A 77 -4.68 8.64 5.89
C ARG A 77 -5.48 7.52 6.53
N ILE A 78 -5.39 6.34 5.92
CA ILE A 78 -5.95 5.12 6.47
C ILE A 78 -4.84 4.41 7.24
N GLU A 79 -5.13 4.02 8.46
CA GLU A 79 -4.19 3.31 9.32
C GLU A 79 -4.48 1.81 9.37
N GLY A 80 -3.44 1.02 9.61
CA GLY A 80 -3.58 -0.43 9.81
C GLY A 80 -4.13 -1.20 8.61
N LEU A 81 -4.14 -0.60 7.40
CA LEU A 81 -4.63 -1.25 6.18
C LEU A 81 -3.83 -2.52 5.90
N ARG A 82 -4.50 -3.68 5.95
CA ARG A 82 -3.87 -4.98 5.72
C ARG A 82 -4.83 -5.99 5.09
N LEU A 83 -4.26 -6.99 4.43
CA LEU A 83 -4.98 -8.18 4.00
C LEU A 83 -5.23 -9.08 5.22
N LEU A 84 -6.50 -9.42 5.47
CA LEU A 84 -6.87 -10.35 6.53
C LEU A 84 -6.83 -11.81 6.05
N ARG A 85 -7.47 -12.11 4.91
CA ARG A 85 -7.53 -13.47 4.37
C ARG A 85 -7.96 -13.52 2.91
N ILE A 86 -7.64 -14.63 2.24
CA ILE A 86 -8.15 -14.97 0.91
C ILE A 86 -9.01 -16.23 1.04
N THR A 87 -10.22 -16.19 0.47
CA THR A 87 -11.19 -17.28 0.54
C THR A 87 -11.74 -17.59 -0.84
N TRP A 88 -11.95 -18.87 -1.12
CA TRP A 88 -12.64 -19.32 -2.32
C TRP A 88 -13.96 -19.97 -1.94
N ASN A 89 -15.06 -19.51 -2.55
CA ASN A 89 -16.37 -20.12 -2.36
C ASN A 89 -17.15 -20.13 -3.68
N LYS A 90 -17.69 -21.30 -4.06
CA LYS A 90 -18.58 -21.50 -5.22
C LYS A 90 -18.13 -20.78 -6.51
N GLY A 91 -16.84 -20.84 -6.86
CA GLY A 91 -16.35 -20.22 -8.10
C GLY A 91 -15.87 -18.78 -7.96
N ASN A 92 -15.95 -18.18 -6.78
CA ASN A 92 -15.57 -16.79 -6.56
C ASN A 92 -14.40 -16.69 -5.57
N LEU A 93 -13.29 -16.11 -6.01
CA LEU A 93 -12.14 -15.80 -5.17
C LEU A 93 -12.34 -14.43 -4.55
N LYS A 94 -12.28 -14.39 -3.22
CA LYS A 94 -12.45 -13.17 -2.45
C LYS A 94 -11.25 -12.92 -1.55
N ALA A 95 -10.96 -11.65 -1.32
CA ALA A 95 -9.95 -11.23 -0.35
C ALA A 95 -10.57 -10.21 0.61
N ARG A 96 -10.42 -10.45 1.91
CA ARG A 96 -10.89 -9.52 2.93
C ARG A 96 -9.74 -8.60 3.32
N ILE A 97 -9.93 -7.30 3.16
CA ILE A 97 -9.04 -6.27 3.70
C ILE A 97 -9.69 -5.62 4.93
N VAL A 98 -8.85 -5.12 5.84
CA VAL A 98 -9.28 -4.44 7.08
C VAL A 98 -8.38 -3.23 7.34
N TRP A 99 -8.90 -2.22 8.02
CA TRP A 99 -8.16 -1.04 8.47
C TRP A 99 -8.66 -0.57 9.84
N ASN A 100 -7.91 0.33 10.48
CA ASN A 100 -8.29 0.89 11.77
C ASN A 100 -9.46 1.86 11.58
N PRO A 101 -10.46 1.84 12.49
CA PRO A 101 -11.50 2.87 12.49
C PRO A 101 -10.86 4.23 12.76
N SER A 102 -11.19 5.23 11.95
CA SER A 102 -10.74 6.59 12.20
C SER A 102 -11.77 7.44 12.93
N GLU A 103 -13.05 7.30 12.57
CA GLU A 103 -14.16 8.08 13.10
C GLU A 103 -15.41 7.19 13.06
N GLU A 104 -16.36 7.44 13.96
CA GLU A 104 -17.55 6.59 14.15
C GLU A 104 -18.48 6.54 12.91
N TYR A 105 -18.37 7.52 12.00
CA TYR A 105 -19.24 7.63 10.81
C TYR A 105 -18.49 7.87 9.49
N ALA A 106 -17.20 7.56 9.41
CA ALA A 106 -16.44 7.73 8.18
C ALA A 106 -16.96 6.82 7.05
N LYS A 107 -17.09 7.39 5.85
CA LYS A 107 -17.30 6.65 4.60
C LYS A 107 -15.96 6.46 3.90
N TYR A 108 -15.77 5.28 3.33
CA TYR A 108 -14.53 4.91 2.65
C TYR A 108 -14.80 4.54 1.19
N THR A 109 -13.90 4.95 0.30
CA THR A 109 -13.82 4.45 -1.07
C THR A 109 -12.68 3.43 -1.15
N VAL A 110 -13.02 2.20 -1.51
CA VAL A 110 -12.08 1.10 -1.75
C VAL A 110 -11.93 0.94 -3.26
N THR A 111 -10.70 0.93 -3.76
CA THR A 111 -10.40 0.79 -5.19
C THR A 111 -9.35 -0.30 -5.40
N TRP A 112 -9.63 -1.29 -6.25
CA TRP A 112 -8.69 -2.37 -6.53
C TRP A 112 -8.51 -2.63 -8.02
N TRP A 113 -7.31 -3.07 -8.39
CA TRP A 113 -6.96 -3.45 -9.75
C TRP A 113 -5.90 -4.54 -9.75
N SER A 114 -5.91 -5.40 -10.78
CA SER A 114 -4.83 -6.35 -11.01
C SER A 114 -3.72 -5.73 -11.84
N THR A 115 -2.48 -6.12 -11.55
CA THR A 115 -1.41 -6.04 -12.54
C THR A 115 -1.58 -7.19 -13.54
N PRO A 116 -1.04 -7.09 -14.78
CA PRO A 116 -1.09 -8.19 -15.74
C PRO A 116 -0.63 -9.51 -15.09
N CYS A 117 -1.44 -10.56 -15.22
CA CYS A 117 -1.15 -11.85 -14.61
C CYS A 117 -0.29 -12.69 -15.54
N ASP A 118 0.74 -13.34 -15.01
CA ASP A 118 1.60 -14.25 -15.77
C ASP A 118 0.78 -15.40 -16.38
N GLY A 119 0.79 -15.49 -17.71
CA GLY A 119 0.24 -16.63 -18.46
C GLY A 119 -1.14 -16.46 -19.11
N ARG A 120 -1.75 -15.27 -19.12
CA ARG A 120 -2.91 -14.98 -19.99
C ARG A 120 -2.61 -13.79 -20.89
N ILE A 121 -2.69 -14.00 -22.20
CA ILE A 121 -2.58 -12.97 -23.24
C ILE A 121 -3.69 -11.93 -23.00
N ASN A 122 -3.30 -10.78 -22.46
CA ASN A 122 -3.77 -9.42 -22.77
C ASN A 122 -5.26 -9.16 -23.13
N THR A 123 -6.24 -9.90 -22.61
CA THR A 123 -7.67 -9.61 -22.83
C THR A 123 -8.35 -8.92 -21.64
N PHE A 124 -7.77 -8.98 -20.44
CA PHE A 124 -8.32 -8.25 -19.30
C PHE A 124 -7.79 -6.81 -19.34
N LYS A 125 -8.53 -5.95 -20.04
CA LYS A 125 -8.53 -4.48 -19.86
C LYS A 125 -8.29 -4.20 -18.37
N HIS A 126 -7.29 -3.40 -18.03
CA HIS A 126 -6.99 -2.95 -16.67
C HIS A 126 -8.29 -2.57 -15.94
N PHE A 127 -8.88 -3.51 -15.20
CA PHE A 127 -10.18 -3.30 -14.58
C PHE A 127 -9.89 -2.71 -13.21
N LYS A 128 -10.01 -1.39 -13.14
CA LYS A 128 -9.98 -0.67 -11.88
C LYS A 128 -11.41 -0.62 -11.36
N VAL A 129 -11.67 -1.35 -10.28
CA VAL A 129 -12.99 -1.40 -9.63
C VAL A 129 -12.94 -0.52 -8.40
N ALA A 130 -14.05 0.15 -8.11
CA ALA A 130 -14.22 0.92 -6.89
C ALA A 130 -15.56 0.59 -6.22
N ALA A 131 -15.61 0.67 -4.90
CA ALA A 131 -16.80 0.53 -4.08
C ALA A 131 -16.74 1.46 -2.88
N MET A 132 -17.89 1.84 -2.35
CA MET A 132 -17.99 2.62 -1.11
C MET A 132 -18.50 1.75 0.03
N THR A 133 -17.97 1.96 1.23
CA THR A 133 -18.39 1.26 2.44
C THR A 133 -18.30 2.17 3.67
N LYS A 134 -19.14 1.91 4.66
CA LYS A 134 -19.02 2.49 6.01
C LYS A 134 -18.27 1.55 6.98
N ALA A 135 -18.11 0.29 6.60
CA ALA A 135 -17.37 -0.68 7.42
C ALA A 135 -15.86 -0.45 7.32
N THR A 136 -15.13 -0.85 8.35
CA THR A 136 -13.65 -0.83 8.39
C THR A 136 -13.01 -2.08 7.76
N TYR A 137 -13.79 -2.78 6.93
CA TYR A 137 -13.37 -3.93 6.16
C TYR A 137 -14.09 -3.96 4.82
N PHE A 138 -13.51 -4.68 3.87
CA PHE A 138 -14.15 -4.90 2.57
C PHE A 138 -13.76 -6.25 1.99
N ASP A 139 -14.73 -6.95 1.40
CA ASP A 139 -14.51 -8.19 0.67
C ASP A 139 -14.38 -7.87 -0.82
N LEU A 140 -13.14 -7.89 -1.30
CA LEU A 140 -12.82 -7.82 -2.72
C LEU A 140 -13.33 -9.09 -3.40
N PHE A 141 -13.90 -8.95 -4.58
CA PHE A 141 -14.54 -10.02 -5.33
C PHE A 141 -14.03 -10.08 -6.77
N ASP A 142 -14.42 -11.15 -7.46
CA ASP A 142 -14.04 -11.43 -8.86
C ASP A 142 -12.53 -11.43 -9.08
N LEU A 143 -11.80 -11.91 -8.07
CA LEU A 143 -10.36 -12.06 -8.15
C LEU A 143 -10.00 -13.30 -8.96
N GLN A 144 -8.89 -13.21 -9.68
CA GLN A 144 -8.32 -14.31 -10.44
C GLN A 144 -7.19 -14.96 -9.65
N PHE A 145 -6.95 -16.25 -9.88
CA PHE A 145 -5.82 -16.97 -9.29
C PHE A 145 -4.49 -16.52 -9.90
N ASN A 146 -3.41 -16.60 -9.11
CA ASN A 146 -2.05 -16.27 -9.55
C ASN A 146 -1.93 -14.85 -10.12
N CYS A 147 -2.63 -13.89 -9.51
CA CYS A 147 -2.67 -12.50 -9.93
C CYS A 147 -2.28 -11.60 -8.76
N ARG A 148 -1.53 -10.54 -9.07
CA ARG A 148 -1.16 -9.52 -8.09
C ARG A 148 -2.15 -8.36 -8.16
N TYR A 149 -2.67 -7.98 -7.01
CA TYR A 149 -3.67 -6.93 -6.85
C TYR A 149 -3.11 -5.80 -5.99
N LYS A 150 -3.40 -4.57 -6.39
CA LYS A 150 -3.17 -3.37 -5.60
C LYS A 150 -4.51 -2.78 -5.19
N VAL A 151 -4.64 -2.43 -3.92
CA VAL A 151 -5.88 -1.96 -3.32
C VAL A 151 -5.62 -0.67 -2.56
N SER A 152 -6.35 0.38 -2.89
CA SER A 152 -6.32 1.70 -2.26
C SER A 152 -7.58 1.91 -1.44
N VAL A 153 -7.45 2.47 -0.25
CA VAL A 153 -8.58 2.92 0.59
C VAL A 153 -8.41 4.39 0.89
N LYS A 154 -9.51 5.15 0.75
CA LYS A 154 -9.58 6.58 1.06
C LYS A 154 -10.79 6.90 1.91
N LYS A 155 -10.67 7.85 2.82
CA LYS A 155 -11.84 8.51 3.43
C LYS A 155 -12.54 9.38 2.40
N VAL A 156 -13.85 9.49 2.49
CA VAL A 156 -14.67 10.38 1.66
C VAL A 156 -14.85 11.70 2.41
N SER A 157 -14.05 12.72 2.09
CA SER A 157 -14.19 14.10 2.62
C SER A 157 -15.14 14.94 1.77
N ALA A 158 -15.76 15.96 2.38
CA ALA A 158 -16.64 16.92 1.69
C ALA A 158 -15.88 17.83 0.71
N GLU A 159 -14.60 18.11 0.98
CA GLU A 159 -13.72 18.83 0.06
C GLU A 159 -12.98 17.82 -0.83
N GLN A 160 -13.06 18.02 -2.15
CA GLN A 160 -12.31 17.27 -3.17
C GLN A 160 -10.81 17.60 -3.16
N VAL A 161 -10.19 17.71 -1.98
CA VAL A 161 -8.74 17.76 -1.90
C VAL A 161 -8.26 16.38 -2.33
N LYS A 162 -7.68 16.30 -3.54
CA LYS A 162 -6.97 15.11 -4.02
C LYS A 162 -5.93 14.76 -2.97
N SER A 163 -6.26 13.82 -2.07
CA SER A 163 -5.31 13.34 -1.07
C SER A 163 -4.07 12.84 -1.80
N SER A 164 -2.92 13.46 -1.55
CA SER A 164 -1.67 13.18 -2.26
C SER A 164 -1.15 11.76 -2.06
N HIS A 165 -1.66 11.02 -1.08
CA HIS A 165 -1.22 9.66 -0.76
C HIS A 165 -2.40 8.70 -0.53
N ASP A 166 -2.74 7.94 -1.56
CA ASP A 166 -3.55 6.72 -1.45
C ASP A 166 -2.85 5.74 -0.49
N THR A 167 -3.49 5.37 0.62
CA THR A 167 -2.99 4.24 1.40
C THR A 167 -3.32 2.96 0.64
N PHE A 168 -2.30 2.20 0.26
CA PHE A 168 -2.49 0.97 -0.49
C PHE A 168 -1.85 -0.25 0.15
N VAL A 169 -2.45 -1.40 -0.12
CA VAL A 169 -1.86 -2.72 0.13
C VAL A 169 -1.78 -3.49 -1.19
N THR A 170 -0.72 -4.26 -1.35
CA THR A 170 -0.54 -5.16 -2.49
C THR A 170 -0.52 -6.59 -1.99
N PHE A 171 -1.23 -7.49 -2.68
CA PHE A 171 -1.19 -8.91 -2.38
C PHE A 171 -1.27 -9.75 -3.65
N THR A 172 -0.84 -11.00 -3.56
CA THR A 172 -0.91 -11.97 -4.66
C THR A 172 -1.86 -13.09 -4.29
N THR A 173 -2.81 -13.39 -5.16
CA THR A 173 -3.68 -14.55 -4.99
C THR A 173 -2.90 -15.84 -5.25
N PRO A 174 -3.14 -16.91 -4.48
CA PRO A 174 -2.41 -18.17 -4.66
C PRO A 174 -2.79 -18.85 -5.98
N LYS A 175 -2.08 -19.93 -6.33
CA LYS A 175 -2.43 -20.73 -7.50
C LYS A 175 -3.65 -21.59 -7.17
N CYS A 176 -4.46 -21.89 -8.19
CA CYS A 176 -5.60 -22.80 -8.04
C CYS A 176 -5.20 -24.16 -7.41
N LYS A 177 -4.01 -24.68 -7.76
CA LYS A 177 -3.50 -25.97 -7.27
C LYS A 177 -3.32 -25.97 -5.74
N ASP A 178 -2.95 -24.83 -5.15
CA ASP A 178 -2.72 -24.70 -3.71
C ASP A 178 -4.03 -24.82 -2.93
N PHE A 179 -5.13 -24.32 -3.51
CA PHE A 179 -6.47 -24.46 -2.96
C PHE A 179 -7.02 -25.89 -3.12
N LYS A 180 -6.74 -26.58 -4.23
CA LYS A 180 -7.19 -27.97 -4.47
C LYS A 180 -6.57 -28.97 -3.48
N LYS A 181 -5.33 -28.76 -3.02
CA LYS A 181 -4.69 -29.63 -2.00
C LYS A 181 -5.52 -29.74 -0.72
N ASN A 182 -6.22 -28.66 -0.34
CA ASN A 182 -7.03 -28.64 0.87
C ASN A 182 -8.50 -29.02 0.64
N ARG A 183 -8.99 -29.12 -0.61
CA ARG A 183 -10.37 -29.56 -0.93
C ARG A 183 -10.44 -30.26 -2.29
N LYS A 184 -10.59 -31.59 -2.27
CA LYS A 184 -10.60 -32.50 -3.44
C LYS A 184 -11.70 -32.24 -4.50
N ARG A 185 -12.65 -31.31 -4.28
CA ARG A 185 -13.81 -31.07 -5.17
C ARG A 185 -13.90 -29.64 -5.75
N MET A 186 -12.82 -28.86 -5.76
CA MET A 186 -12.87 -27.51 -6.34
C MET A 186 -12.54 -27.52 -7.84
N ARG A 187 -13.42 -26.99 -8.67
CA ARG A 187 -13.16 -26.67 -10.08
C ARG A 187 -12.77 -25.20 -10.17
N CYS A 188 -11.57 -24.95 -10.68
CA CYS A 188 -11.12 -23.61 -11.04
C CYS A 188 -11.39 -23.49 -12.54
N THR A 189 -12.33 -22.63 -12.89
CA THR A 189 -12.68 -22.30 -14.28
C THR A 189 -12.04 -20.96 -14.62
#